data_AF-A0A8T4GAP4-F1
#
_entry.id   AF-A0A8T4GAP4-F1
#
_cell.length_a   1.000
_cell.length_b   1.000
_cell.length_c   1.000
_cell.angle_alpha   90.00
_cell.angle_beta   90.00
_cell.angle_gamma   90.00
#
_symmetry.space_group_name_H-M   'P 1'
#
loop_
_entity.id
_entity.type
_entity.pdbx_description
1 polymer ?
#
loop_
_entity_poly.entity_id
_entity_poly.type
_entity_poly.pdbx_seq_one_letter_code
_entity_poly.pdbx_strand_id
1 'polypeptide(L)' 'MRVAGRYRLVYKVSDSEREVILVAFGHRKRVYDLLTTIEGK' A
#
# COMPACT_ATOMS: atom_id res chain seq x y z
N MET A 1 -3.01 4.31 3.88
CA MET A 1 -4.26 5.10 4.01
C MET A 1 -5.51 4.22 3.83
N ARG A 2 -6.60 4.54 4.53
CA ARG A 2 -7.93 3.89 4.37
C ARG A 2 -8.72 4.64 3.31
N VAL A 3 -9.34 3.91 2.38
CA VAL A 3 -10.19 4.49 1.34
C VAL A 3 -11.55 3.79 1.38
N ALA A 4 -12.64 4.57 1.44
CA ALA A 4 -14.02 4.07 1.46
C ALA A 4 -14.27 2.91 2.48
N GLY A 5 -13.58 2.93 3.62
CA GLY A 5 -13.68 1.95 4.72
C GLY A 5 -13.17 0.52 4.41
N ARG A 6 -13.32 0.04 3.18
CA ARG A 6 -13.03 -1.34 2.74
C ARG A 6 -11.74 -1.46 1.92
N TYR A 7 -11.22 -0.35 1.39
CA TYR A 7 -10.03 -0.32 0.55
C TYR A 7 -8.82 0.25 1.30
N ARG A 8 -7.65 -0.15 0.86
CA ARG A 8 -6.36 0.29 1.37
C ARG A 8 -5.50 0.80 0.23
N LEU A 9 -4.88 1.95 0.47
CA LEU A 9 -3.84 2.54 -0.36
C LEU A 9 -2.53 2.48 0.42
N VAL A 10 -1.53 1.81 -0.14
CA VAL A 10 -0.16 1.74 0.37
C VAL A 10 0.69 2.57 -0.57
N TYR A 11 1.44 3.50 0.00
CA TYR A 11 2.31 4.39 -0.76
C TYR A 11 3.58 4.65 0.04
N LYS A 12 4.65 4.99 -0.68
CA LYS A 12 5.89 5.48 -0.10
C LYS A 12 6.02 6.96 -0.47
N VAL A 13 6.40 7.77 0.50
CA VAL A 13 6.75 9.18 0.27
C VAL A 13 8.26 9.24 0.16
N SER A 14 8.75 9.89 -0.91
CA SER A 14 10.16 10.20 -1.09
C SER A 14 10.34 11.71 -0.96
N ASP A 15 10.89 12.16 0.16
CA ASP A 15 11.10 13.60 0.40
C ASP A 15 12.22 14.17 -0.48
N SER A 16 13.20 13.36 -0.87
CA SER A 16 14.30 13.79 -1.75
C SER A 16 13.81 14.10 -3.16
N GLU A 17 13.00 13.20 -3.71
CA GLU A 17 12.45 13.33 -5.07
C GLU A 17 11.15 14.14 -5.10
N ARG A 18 10.59 14.48 -3.92
CA ARG A 18 9.26 15.08 -3.76
C ARG A 18 8.16 14.28 -4.47
N GLU A 19 8.27 12.95 -4.39
CA GLU A 19 7.37 12.03 -5.08
C GLU A 19 6.57 11.16 -4.11
N VAL A 20 5.37 10.79 -4.56
CA VAL A 20 4.52 9.79 -3.89
C VAL A 20 4.42 8.58 -4.80
N ILE A 21 5.03 7.48 -4.37
CA ILE A 21 5.06 6.23 -5.13
C ILE A 21 3.92 5.34 -4.64
N LEU A 22 3.01 5.00 -5.55
CA LEU A 22 1.95 4.04 -5.28
C LEU A 22 2.52 2.63 -5.20
N VAL A 23 2.42 1.99 -4.03
CA VAL A 23 2.92 0.63 -3.81
C VAL A 23 1.82 -0.40 -4.02
N ALA A 24 0.62 -0.15 -3.50
CA ALA A 24 -0.53 -1.04 -3.68
C ALA A 24 -1.86 -0.32 -3.46
N PHE A 25 -2.89 -0.75 -4.19
CA PHE A 25 -4.27 -0.35 -3.94
C PHE A 25 -5.23 -1.53 -4.10
N GLY A 26 -6.16 -1.69 -3.16
CA GLY A 26 -7.18 -2.74 -3.27
C GLY A 26 -8.01 -2.95 -2.01
N HIS A 27 -8.87 -3.97 -2.06
CA HIS A 27 -9.67 -4.36 -0.90
C HIS A 27 -8.75 -4.82 0.24
N ARG A 28 -9.06 -4.42 1.48
CA ARG A 28 -8.18 -4.59 2.66
C ARG A 28 -7.55 -5.98 2.80
N LYS A 29 -8.33 -7.05 2.56
CA LYS A 29 -7.87 -8.43 2.67
C LYS A 29 -6.72 -8.72 1.69
N ARG A 30 -6.94 -8.44 0.40
CA ARG A 30 -5.95 -8.67 -0.66
C ARG A 30 -4.68 -7.85 -0.48
N VAL A 31 -4.80 -6.62 0.02
CA VAL A 31 -3.63 -5.78 0.27
C VAL A 31 -2.78 -6.36 1.41
N TYR A 32 -3.39 -6.89 2.48
CA TYR A 32 -2.62 -7.54 3.54
C TYR A 32 -2.00 -8.86 3.08
N ASP A 33 -2.74 -9.68 2.33
CA ASP A 33 -2.20 -10.93 1.77
C ASP A 33 -0.96 -10.67 0.89
N LEU A 34 -1.02 -9.61 0.07
CA LEU A 34 0.10 -9.17 -0.77
C LEU A 34 1.31 -8.74 0.08
N LEU A 35 1.09 -7.92 1.12
CA LEU A 35 2.17 -7.43 1.98
C LEU A 35 2.84 -8.56 2.76
N THR A 36 2.07 -9.48 3.34
CA THR A 36 2.62 -10.67 4.04
C THR A 36 3.46 -11.55 3.11
N THR A 37 3.05 -11.68 1.85
CA THR A 37 3.80 -12.46 0.84
C THR A 37 5.14 -11.80 0.49
N ILE A 38 5.21 -10.47 0.52
CA ILE A 38 6.41 -9.70 0.21
C ILE A 38 7.38 -9.65 1.41
N GLU A 39 6.88 -9.54 2.63
CA GLU A 39 7.70 -9.47 3.86
C GLU A 39 8.21 -10.85 4.34
N GLY A 40 7.57 -11.94 3.92
CA GLY A 40 7.96 -13.31 4.25
C GLY A 40 9.03 -13.92 3.35
N LYS A 41 9.64 -13.14 2.45
CA LYS A 41 10.77 -13.52 1.59
C LYS A 41 11.98 -12.65 1.88
#